data_AF-A0A8H4X9Q3-F1
#
_entry.id   AF-A0A8H4X9Q3-F1
#
_cell.length_a   1.000
_cell.length_b   1.000
_cell.length_c   1.000
_cell.angle_alpha   90.00
_cell.angle_beta   90.00
_cell.angle_gamma   90.00
#
_symmetry.space_group_name_H-M   'P 1'
#
loop_
_entity.id
_entity.type
_entity.pdbx_description
1 polymer ?
#
loop_
_entity_poly.entity_id
_entity_poly.type
_entity_poly.pdbx_seq_one_letter_code
_entity_poly.pdbx_strand_id
1 'polypeptide(L)'
;MSDTQTHSSPATLLWDHQDLIPLQKNLGDEDLILLLTPAAVPLDPSINSASDPFEPLGQALARTHPWIRHVPYTKERGITGIHVAFIKRARVVIFVLSGFSSDEGAFQLELAEVAREVCEERPIAVVACCEVPENEVHEYGFQTILQSPGYFATDLRAIAALLTSERVTAVDQPTISDSTPRPAWPLLTWNYDTDLPETHALWEAAFPSKFHLSRSTLGSLLKRDGYAMHYIVREPQSEKVVGFCATFTTFTDSSGDRLIGSIAAIIVHRDFQGRGIGRMLHDEVASKLNKIRGVGIIQLGSTFPRLLYGLPAPVSNAEWFTKRGWNLNELTPGNGRRVIDWILRFADHPVPDLASAGLSFRPCQLSDYQHVVEMANKESQKRFVFGWYDQYAKTMDSSYMNDVIVGLEGDNLVAAAITYFPNNGSPCGADIPWPIAIGQDIGGVSCICIKDDDPDMVNRRDSVATRLLLACRQTLSERGMVGMFVDGSRSDGNVLQSLGKEELLGFQQLQWLTMDLLGFCEWAEYKEVWRKV
;
A
#
# COMPACT_ATOMS: atom_id res chain seq x y z
N MET A 1 59.67 5.00 22.51
CA MET A 1 58.62 6.02 22.62
C MET A 1 57.37 5.34 22.13
N SER A 2 56.43 5.15 23.05
CA SER A 2 55.25 4.32 22.88
C SER A 2 54.18 5.13 22.17
N ASP A 3 53.78 4.70 20.97
CA ASP A 3 52.62 5.26 20.29
C ASP A 3 51.35 4.75 20.99
N THR A 4 50.73 5.66 21.74
CA THR A 4 49.42 5.50 22.35
C THR A 4 48.39 5.29 21.26
N GLN A 5 47.96 4.03 21.08
CA GLN A 5 46.71 3.70 20.39
C GLN A 5 45.57 4.43 21.11
N THR A 6 45.04 5.46 20.45
CA THR A 6 43.72 6.01 20.73
C THR A 6 42.69 4.89 20.59
N HIS A 7 42.28 4.30 21.71
CA HIS A 7 41.14 3.38 21.75
C HIS A 7 39.92 4.12 21.19
N SER A 8 39.47 3.71 20.01
CA SER A 8 38.20 4.15 19.44
C SER A 8 37.06 3.76 20.39
N SER A 9 36.03 4.60 20.45
CA SER A 9 34.86 4.44 21.30
C SER A 9 34.35 2.98 21.33
N PRO A 10 34.00 2.44 22.51
CA PRO A 10 33.49 1.08 22.64
C PRO A 10 32.20 0.89 21.83
N ALA A 11 31.84 -0.39 21.59
CA ALA A 11 30.55 -0.78 21.06
C ALA A 11 29.41 0.05 21.68
N THR A 12 28.44 0.46 20.86
CA THR A 12 27.38 1.40 21.24
C THR A 12 26.03 0.85 20.80
N LEU A 13 25.02 0.97 21.66
CA LEU A 13 23.63 0.73 21.29
C LEU A 13 23.10 2.00 20.60
N LEU A 14 22.77 1.90 19.31
CA LEU A 14 22.19 3.03 18.58
C LEU A 14 20.74 3.23 19.03
N TRP A 15 19.95 2.16 19.01
CA TRP A 15 18.60 2.14 19.55
C TRP A 15 18.10 0.72 19.80
N ASP A 16 17.07 0.62 20.63
CA ASP A 16 16.33 -0.59 20.93
C ASP A 16 14.85 -0.25 21.09
N HIS A 17 14.12 -0.25 19.98
CA HIS A 17 12.70 0.12 19.92
C HIS A 17 11.75 -1.04 20.24
N GLN A 18 12.27 -2.27 20.30
CA GLN A 18 11.52 -3.48 20.64
C GLN A 18 11.83 -4.00 22.05
N ASP A 19 12.52 -3.20 22.88
CA ASP A 19 12.93 -3.53 24.25
C ASP A 19 13.59 -4.93 24.36
N LEU A 20 14.42 -5.27 23.36
CA LEU A 20 15.07 -6.57 23.28
C LEU A 20 16.19 -6.72 24.30
N ILE A 21 16.84 -5.61 24.69
CA ILE A 21 18.02 -5.59 25.55
C ILE A 21 17.60 -5.23 27.00
N PRO A 22 18.09 -5.98 28.01
CA PRO A 22 18.94 -7.16 27.90
C PRO A 22 18.19 -8.39 27.39
N LEU A 23 18.87 -9.22 26.60
CA LEU A 23 18.32 -10.42 25.96
C LEU A 23 17.60 -11.34 26.94
N GLN A 24 18.08 -11.41 28.18
CA GLN A 24 17.55 -12.25 29.26
C GLN A 24 16.08 -11.96 29.59
N LYS A 25 15.58 -10.74 29.31
CA LYS A 25 14.16 -10.41 29.50
C LYS A 25 13.24 -11.13 28.52
N ASN A 26 13.77 -11.55 27.38
CA ASN A 26 13.01 -12.06 26.25
C ASN A 26 13.26 -13.56 25.98
N LEU A 27 14.10 -14.19 26.79
CA LEU A 27 14.55 -15.58 26.65
C LEU A 27 14.18 -16.41 27.89
N GLY A 28 13.56 -17.56 27.67
CA GLY A 28 13.51 -18.64 28.64
C GLY A 28 14.80 -19.48 28.65
N ASP A 29 14.94 -20.34 29.65
CA ASP A 29 16.18 -21.11 29.90
C ASP A 29 16.60 -22.05 28.75
N GLU A 30 15.65 -22.46 27.90
CA GLU A 30 15.89 -23.37 26.76
C GLU A 30 15.70 -22.68 25.38
N ASP A 31 15.44 -21.38 25.38
CA ASP A 31 15.18 -20.64 24.13
C ASP A 31 16.45 -20.50 23.30
N LEU A 32 16.39 -20.77 22.00
CA LEU A 32 17.56 -20.69 21.13
C LEU A 32 17.84 -19.25 20.65
N ILE A 33 19.06 -18.76 20.83
CA ILE A 33 19.56 -17.57 20.13
C ILE A 33 20.25 -18.02 18.84
N LEU A 34 19.87 -17.45 17.70
CA LEU A 34 20.56 -17.66 16.43
C LEU A 34 21.46 -16.48 16.11
N LEU A 35 22.75 -16.73 16.00
CA LEU A 35 23.76 -15.77 15.55
C LEU A 35 24.08 -16.03 14.07
N LEU A 36 23.64 -15.11 13.20
CA LEU A 36 23.93 -15.10 11.77
C LEU A 36 25.08 -14.14 11.49
N THR A 37 26.21 -14.63 10.99
CA THR A 37 27.42 -13.83 10.75
C THR A 37 27.93 -13.97 9.32
N PRO A 38 28.54 -12.93 8.74
CA PRO A 38 29.14 -13.06 7.43
C PRO A 38 30.39 -13.95 7.51
N ALA A 39 30.66 -14.72 6.46
CA ALA A 39 31.97 -15.33 6.25
C ALA A 39 32.97 -14.25 5.87
N ALA A 40 33.67 -13.70 6.86
CA ALA A 40 34.64 -12.62 6.70
C ALA A 40 36.07 -13.08 7.04
N VAL A 41 37.06 -12.34 6.53
CA VAL A 41 38.46 -12.53 6.89
C VAL A 41 38.74 -11.81 8.23
N PRO A 42 39.46 -12.41 9.20
CA PRO A 42 39.83 -11.72 10.43
C PRO A 42 40.60 -10.41 10.19
N LEU A 43 40.25 -9.35 10.92
CA LEU A 43 40.98 -8.06 10.87
C LEU A 43 42.37 -8.14 11.51
N ASP A 44 42.56 -9.07 12.46
CA ASP A 44 43.85 -9.30 13.10
C ASP A 44 44.71 -10.23 12.23
N PRO A 45 45.80 -9.73 11.62
CA PRO A 45 46.66 -10.52 10.74
C PRO A 45 47.44 -11.62 11.46
N SER A 46 47.43 -11.65 12.81
CA SER A 46 48.01 -12.72 13.61
C SER A 46 47.10 -13.95 13.72
N ILE A 47 45.80 -13.82 13.39
CA ILE A 47 44.83 -14.89 13.41
C ILE A 47 44.84 -15.61 12.06
N ASN A 48 44.78 -16.95 12.10
CA ASN A 48 44.70 -17.77 10.88
C ASN A 48 43.45 -17.38 10.08
N SER A 49 43.60 -17.11 8.78
CA SER A 49 42.52 -16.72 7.88
C SER A 49 41.39 -17.75 7.74
N ALA A 50 41.61 -18.99 8.18
CA ALA A 50 40.58 -20.04 8.27
C ALA A 50 39.75 -20.00 9.56
N SER A 51 40.04 -19.11 10.51
CA SER A 51 39.33 -18.98 11.78
C SER A 51 38.09 -18.10 11.61
N ASP A 52 36.99 -18.44 12.29
CA ASP A 52 35.78 -17.61 12.29
C ASP A 52 36.03 -16.34 13.14
N PRO A 53 36.06 -15.14 12.54
CA PRO A 53 36.35 -13.92 13.29
C PRO A 53 35.24 -13.53 14.27
N PHE A 54 34.03 -14.11 14.14
CA PHE A 54 32.88 -13.81 15.00
C PHE A 54 32.72 -14.81 16.15
N GLU A 55 33.54 -15.86 16.22
CA GLU A 55 33.56 -16.81 17.35
C GLU A 55 33.60 -16.11 18.74
N PRO A 56 34.38 -15.03 18.96
CA PRO A 56 34.40 -14.34 20.25
C PRO A 56 33.04 -13.78 20.70
N LEU A 57 32.15 -13.39 19.76
CA LEU A 57 30.81 -12.91 20.06
C LEU A 57 29.94 -14.07 20.58
N GLY A 58 29.92 -15.18 19.86
CA GLY A 58 29.20 -16.39 20.26
C GLY A 58 29.68 -16.92 21.61
N GLN A 59 31.00 -17.01 21.81
CA GLN A 59 31.58 -17.43 23.09
C GLN A 59 31.21 -16.49 24.26
N ALA A 60 31.18 -15.18 24.02
CA ALA A 60 30.85 -14.21 25.06
C ALA A 60 29.37 -14.27 25.45
N LEU A 61 28.46 -14.36 24.47
CA LEU A 61 27.03 -14.53 24.72
C LEU A 61 26.74 -15.87 25.43
N ALA A 62 27.47 -16.94 25.08
CA ALA A 62 27.29 -18.28 25.66
C ALA A 62 27.58 -18.35 27.16
N ARG A 63 28.32 -17.37 27.70
CA ARG A 63 28.56 -17.25 29.15
C ARG A 63 27.30 -16.89 29.93
N THR A 64 26.39 -16.17 29.28
CA THR A 64 25.15 -15.69 29.90
C THR A 64 23.95 -16.51 29.46
N HIS A 65 23.95 -17.06 28.24
CA HIS A 65 22.89 -17.92 27.72
C HIS A 65 23.48 -19.06 26.87
N PRO A 66 23.44 -20.33 27.31
CA PRO A 66 24.20 -21.41 26.67
C PRO A 66 23.64 -21.87 25.32
N TRP A 67 22.36 -21.61 25.04
CA TRP A 67 21.68 -22.06 23.82
C TRP A 67 21.88 -21.09 22.66
N ILE A 68 23.09 -21.12 22.10
CA ILE A 68 23.45 -20.29 20.94
C ILE A 68 23.78 -21.17 19.75
N ARG A 69 23.13 -20.88 18.63
CA ARG A 69 23.48 -21.45 17.34
C ARG A 69 24.14 -20.40 16.49
N HIS A 70 25.40 -20.63 16.12
CA HIS A 70 26.14 -19.79 15.19
C HIS A 70 26.07 -20.40 13.79
N VAL A 71 25.60 -19.62 12.81
CA VAL A 71 25.50 -20.05 11.41
C VAL A 71 26.05 -18.95 10.49
N PRO A 72 27.14 -19.22 9.75
CA PRO A 72 27.68 -18.24 8.82
C PRO A 72 26.85 -18.16 7.53
N TYR A 73 26.73 -16.97 6.97
CA TYR A 73 26.18 -16.73 5.64
C TYR A 73 27.26 -16.16 4.70
N THR A 74 27.13 -16.35 3.40
CA THR A 74 28.10 -15.87 2.40
C THR A 74 27.40 -15.15 1.25
N LYS A 75 28.15 -14.36 0.49
CA LYS A 75 27.62 -13.65 -0.68
C LYS A 75 27.10 -14.58 -1.77
N GLU A 76 27.80 -15.70 -1.98
CA GLU A 76 27.50 -16.65 -3.04
C GLU A 76 26.24 -17.49 -2.76
N ARG A 77 25.90 -17.69 -1.48
CA ARG A 77 24.81 -18.59 -1.06
C ARG A 77 23.62 -17.87 -0.45
N GLY A 78 23.80 -16.66 0.07
CA GLY A 78 22.74 -15.89 0.73
C GLY A 78 22.06 -16.64 1.88
N ILE A 79 20.81 -16.24 2.17
CA ILE A 79 19.95 -16.93 3.15
C ILE A 79 19.34 -18.19 2.53
N THR A 80 20.06 -19.30 2.65
CA THR A 80 19.58 -20.65 2.28
C THR A 80 18.47 -21.20 3.18
N GLY A 81 17.81 -22.28 2.73
CA GLY A 81 16.80 -23.00 3.52
C GLY A 81 17.28 -23.54 4.86
N ILE A 82 18.59 -23.75 5.05
CA ILE A 82 19.17 -24.12 6.35
C ILE A 82 19.07 -22.95 7.32
N HIS A 83 19.40 -21.72 6.89
CA HIS A 83 19.23 -20.52 7.71
C HIS A 83 17.76 -20.33 8.09
N VAL A 84 16.85 -20.49 7.12
CA VAL A 84 15.40 -20.41 7.35
C VAL A 84 14.95 -21.39 8.43
N ALA A 85 15.42 -22.64 8.37
CA ALA A 85 15.09 -23.66 9.37
C ALA A 85 15.61 -23.31 10.77
N PHE A 86 16.79 -22.68 10.87
CA PHE A 86 17.31 -22.21 12.15
C PHE A 86 16.58 -20.97 12.66
N ILE A 87 16.26 -20.00 11.79
CA ILE A 87 15.50 -18.78 12.15
C ILE A 87 14.15 -19.17 12.76
N LYS A 88 13.43 -20.10 12.12
CA LYS A 88 12.11 -20.56 12.60
C LYS A 88 12.14 -21.25 13.97
N ARG A 89 13.30 -21.77 14.39
CA ARG A 89 13.52 -22.44 15.69
C ARG A 89 14.10 -21.52 16.75
N ALA A 90 14.64 -20.37 16.36
CA ALA A 90 15.21 -19.41 17.28
C ALA A 90 14.12 -18.57 17.96
N ARG A 91 14.35 -18.19 19.21
CA ARG A 91 13.57 -17.19 19.93
C ARG A 91 14.00 -15.77 19.55
N VAL A 92 15.31 -15.57 19.45
CA VAL A 92 15.93 -14.29 19.04
C VAL A 92 16.97 -14.54 17.96
N VAL A 93 17.01 -13.67 16.96
CA VAL A 93 18.03 -13.67 15.91
C VAL A 93 18.96 -12.46 16.10
N ILE A 94 20.27 -12.67 16.01
CA ILE A 94 21.28 -11.62 15.96
C ILE A 94 21.91 -11.71 14.57
N PHE A 95 21.77 -10.67 13.77
CA PHE A 95 22.33 -10.58 12.43
C PHE A 95 23.51 -9.61 12.44
N VAL A 96 24.70 -10.10 12.11
CA VAL A 96 25.93 -9.30 12.16
C VAL A 96 26.26 -8.78 10.77
N LEU A 97 26.69 -7.52 10.65
CA LEU A 97 27.21 -6.94 9.42
C LEU A 97 28.70 -6.64 9.62
N SER A 98 29.55 -6.96 8.66
CA SER A 98 30.98 -6.59 8.67
C SER A 98 31.28 -5.29 7.91
N GLY A 99 30.28 -4.73 7.23
CA GLY A 99 30.36 -3.48 6.48
C GLY A 99 28.96 -2.93 6.21
N PHE A 100 28.85 -1.63 5.93
CA PHE A 100 27.57 -0.96 5.67
C PHE A 100 27.53 -0.34 4.27
N SER A 101 28.41 0.62 3.97
CA SER A 101 28.39 1.40 2.72
C SER A 101 29.28 0.85 1.59
N SER A 102 29.85 -0.36 1.72
CA SER A 102 30.58 -1.04 0.64
C SER A 102 29.65 -1.93 -0.20
N ASP A 103 30.06 -2.33 -1.41
CA ASP A 103 29.32 -3.32 -2.24
C ASP A 103 29.08 -4.66 -1.50
N GLU A 104 29.92 -4.95 -0.52
CA GLU A 104 29.75 -6.10 0.36
C GLU A 104 28.77 -5.79 1.49
N GLY A 105 28.83 -4.60 2.09
CA GLY A 105 27.88 -4.13 3.11
C GLY A 105 26.45 -4.01 2.60
N ALA A 106 26.25 -3.44 1.41
CA ALA A 106 24.94 -3.35 0.76
C ALA A 106 24.30 -4.73 0.56
N PHE A 107 25.11 -5.71 0.13
CA PHE A 107 24.64 -7.08 -0.02
C PHE A 107 24.31 -7.73 1.34
N GLN A 108 25.10 -7.47 2.38
CA GLN A 108 24.79 -7.99 3.72
C GLN A 108 23.51 -7.36 4.30
N LEU A 109 23.23 -6.09 3.99
CA LEU A 109 21.98 -5.43 4.33
C LEU A 109 20.79 -6.07 3.63
N GLU A 110 20.88 -6.35 2.32
CA GLU A 110 19.86 -7.12 1.60
C GLU A 110 19.59 -8.48 2.27
N LEU A 111 20.64 -9.19 2.70
CA LEU A 111 20.47 -10.47 3.42
C LEU A 111 19.87 -10.29 4.82
N ALA A 112 20.17 -9.19 5.51
CA ALA A 112 19.58 -8.87 6.81
C ALA A 112 18.07 -8.61 6.67
N GLU A 113 17.65 -7.97 5.57
CA GLU A 113 16.23 -7.78 5.24
C GLU A 113 15.54 -9.12 4.97
N VAL A 114 16.15 -9.99 4.17
CA VAL A 114 15.63 -11.36 3.94
C VAL A 114 15.53 -12.13 5.25
N ALA A 115 16.53 -12.05 6.13
CA ALA A 115 16.50 -12.70 7.43
C ALA A 115 15.37 -12.14 8.32
N ARG A 116 15.16 -10.82 8.32
CA ARG A 116 14.05 -10.15 9.04
C ARG A 116 12.70 -10.60 8.53
N GLU A 117 12.51 -10.77 7.22
CA GLU A 117 11.27 -11.30 6.65
C GLU A 117 10.98 -12.72 7.13
N VAL A 118 12.01 -13.57 7.19
CA VAL A 118 11.89 -14.95 7.68
C VAL A 118 11.65 -15.01 9.20
N CYS A 119 12.06 -13.99 9.96
CA CYS A 119 11.82 -13.91 11.39
C CYS A 119 10.33 -13.75 11.74
N GLU A 120 9.52 -13.18 10.82
CA GLU A 120 8.10 -12.85 11.05
C GLU A 120 7.95 -11.93 12.27
N GLU A 121 7.42 -12.44 13.38
CA GLU A 121 7.22 -11.70 14.65
C GLU A 121 8.38 -11.92 15.65
N ARG A 122 9.42 -12.69 15.29
CA ARG A 122 10.55 -12.97 16.18
C ARG A 122 11.50 -11.76 16.24
N PRO A 123 11.97 -11.36 17.43
CA PRO A 123 12.93 -10.28 17.55
C PRO A 123 14.23 -10.57 16.79
N ILE A 124 14.66 -9.59 15.99
CA ILE A 124 15.95 -9.56 15.32
C ILE A 124 16.74 -8.32 15.74
N ALA A 125 17.98 -8.51 16.18
CA ALA A 125 18.94 -7.43 16.43
C ALA A 125 19.98 -7.38 15.31
N VAL A 126 20.28 -6.19 14.80
CA VAL A 126 21.40 -5.98 13.87
C VAL A 126 22.62 -5.49 14.64
N VAL A 127 23.75 -6.16 14.42
CA VAL A 127 25.06 -5.76 14.97
C VAL A 127 25.93 -5.32 13.80
N ALA A 128 26.11 -4.02 13.64
CA ALA A 128 26.99 -3.47 12.63
C ALA A 128 28.43 -3.35 13.18
N CYS A 129 29.33 -4.21 12.72
CA CYS A 129 30.75 -4.15 13.06
C CYS A 129 31.52 -3.20 12.13
N CYS A 130 30.95 -2.00 11.94
CA CYS A 130 31.49 -0.90 11.16
C CYS A 130 30.79 0.40 11.57
N GLU A 131 31.31 1.55 11.12
CA GLU A 131 30.61 2.82 11.29
C GLU A 131 29.33 2.85 10.46
N VAL A 132 28.25 3.33 11.08
CA VAL A 132 26.93 3.38 10.46
C VAL A 132 26.47 4.84 10.33
N PRO A 133 26.26 5.38 9.12
CA PRO A 133 25.79 6.76 8.94
C PRO A 133 24.37 6.91 9.48
N GLU A 134 24.14 7.79 10.46
CA GLU A 134 22.84 7.96 11.14
C GLU A 134 21.64 8.07 10.18
N ASN A 135 21.83 8.70 9.02
CA ASN A 135 20.77 8.87 8.01
C ASN A 135 20.42 7.58 7.27
N GLU A 136 21.38 6.68 7.02
CA GLU A 136 21.15 5.45 6.24
C GLU A 136 20.52 4.35 7.10
N VAL A 137 20.89 4.28 8.38
CA VAL A 137 20.41 3.23 9.29
C VAL A 137 18.90 3.29 9.52
N HIS A 138 18.34 4.49 9.53
CA HIS A 138 16.91 4.71 9.69
C HIS A 138 16.08 4.24 8.48
N GLU A 139 16.69 4.07 7.30
CA GLU A 139 15.99 3.62 6.09
C GLU A 139 15.64 2.12 6.14
N TYR A 140 16.46 1.30 6.80
CA TYR A 140 16.33 -0.16 6.78
C TYR A 140 15.37 -0.74 7.86
N GLY A 141 14.78 0.11 8.71
CA GLY A 141 13.64 -0.26 9.56
C GLY A 141 13.89 -1.32 10.65
N PHE A 142 15.16 -1.62 11.00
CA PHE A 142 15.48 -2.56 12.08
C PHE A 142 15.22 -1.96 13.47
N GLN A 143 14.60 -2.74 14.35
CA GLN A 143 14.09 -2.27 15.64
C GLN A 143 15.16 -2.22 16.74
N THR A 144 16.21 -3.05 16.67
CA THR A 144 17.35 -2.98 17.59
C THR A 144 18.64 -3.00 16.79
N ILE A 145 19.48 -1.99 16.99
CA ILE A 145 20.76 -1.87 16.29
C ILE A 145 21.88 -1.50 17.25
N LEU A 146 22.94 -2.28 17.20
CA LEU A 146 24.20 -2.02 17.89
C LEU A 146 25.27 -1.77 16.84
N GLN A 147 26.23 -0.92 17.17
CA GLN A 147 27.40 -0.66 16.36
C GLN A 147 28.70 -0.92 17.12
N SER A 148 29.74 -1.32 16.40
CA SER A 148 31.11 -1.33 16.88
C SER A 148 32.07 -0.87 15.79
N PRO A 149 33.24 -0.29 16.14
CA PRO A 149 34.21 0.19 15.14
C PRO A 149 34.71 -0.90 14.19
N GLY A 150 34.70 -2.15 14.66
CA GLY A 150 35.07 -3.33 13.89
C GLY A 150 34.60 -4.61 14.58
N TYR A 151 35.15 -5.73 14.14
CA TYR A 151 34.88 -7.07 14.68
C TYR A 151 36.13 -7.69 15.33
N PHE A 152 36.96 -6.88 16.01
CA PHE A 152 38.01 -7.42 16.87
C PHE A 152 37.38 -8.12 18.09
N ALA A 153 38.12 -9.05 18.68
CA ALA A 153 37.61 -9.82 19.83
C ALA A 153 37.24 -8.94 21.04
N THR A 154 37.83 -7.75 21.18
CA THR A 154 37.44 -6.76 22.21
C THR A 154 36.10 -6.13 21.91
N ASP A 155 35.85 -5.77 20.65
CA ASP A 155 34.62 -5.12 20.20
C ASP A 155 33.42 -6.08 20.30
N LEU A 156 33.62 -7.31 19.84
CA LEU A 156 32.61 -8.37 19.91
C LEU A 156 32.21 -8.72 21.35
N ARG A 157 33.16 -8.69 22.29
CA ARG A 157 32.86 -8.87 23.71
C ARG A 157 32.11 -7.67 24.29
N ALA A 158 32.40 -6.45 23.84
CA ALA A 158 31.66 -5.26 24.25
C ALA A 158 30.21 -5.30 23.72
N ILE A 159 30.00 -5.75 22.48
CA ILE A 159 28.65 -6.01 21.93
C ILE A 159 27.90 -7.05 22.78
N ALA A 160 28.54 -8.17 23.11
CA ALA A 160 27.91 -9.20 23.95
C ALA A 160 27.54 -8.65 25.34
N ALA A 161 28.39 -7.82 25.94
CA ALA A 161 28.09 -7.16 27.20
C ALA A 161 26.88 -6.22 27.08
N LEU A 162 26.79 -5.41 26.02
CA LEU A 162 25.63 -4.54 25.78
C LEU A 162 24.34 -5.33 25.63
N LEU A 163 24.36 -6.39 24.82
CA LEU A 163 23.20 -7.27 24.61
C LEU A 163 22.69 -7.94 25.89
N THR A 164 23.52 -8.05 26.93
CA THR A 164 23.21 -8.80 28.15
C THR A 164 23.17 -7.95 29.43
N SER A 165 23.46 -6.65 29.36
CA SER A 165 23.51 -5.79 30.55
C SER A 165 22.15 -5.18 30.88
N GLU A 166 21.71 -5.34 32.12
CA GLU A 166 20.60 -4.57 32.68
C GLU A 166 21.00 -3.09 32.79
N ARG A 167 20.27 -2.19 32.12
CA ARG A 167 20.48 -0.74 32.29
C ARG A 167 20.18 -0.37 33.75
N VAL A 168 21.23 -0.02 34.50
CA VAL A 168 21.08 0.80 35.70
C VAL A 168 20.69 2.19 35.21
N THR A 169 19.50 2.66 35.59
CA THR A 169 19.11 4.07 35.46
C THR A 169 20.08 4.90 36.31
N ALA A 170 21.13 5.42 35.68
CA ALA A 170 22.06 6.34 36.32
C ALA A 170 21.40 7.71 36.44
N VAL A 171 21.29 8.14 37.68
CA VAL A 171 20.77 9.42 38.17
C VAL A 171 21.68 10.59 37.74
N ASP A 172 21.04 11.70 37.36
CA ASP A 172 21.48 13.09 37.28
C ASP A 172 22.86 13.44 36.69
N GLN A 173 22.84 14.00 35.46
CA GLN A 173 23.46 15.29 35.20
C GLN A 173 22.65 16.11 34.18
N PRO A 174 22.60 17.45 34.31
CA PRO A 174 21.63 18.29 33.63
C PRO A 174 22.13 18.72 32.25
N THR A 175 21.50 18.21 31.20
CA THR A 175 21.50 18.86 29.89
C THR A 175 20.07 19.15 29.50
N ILE A 176 19.81 20.44 29.32
CA ILE A 176 18.60 20.98 28.72
C ILE A 176 18.54 20.45 27.28
N SER A 177 17.93 19.29 27.10
CA SER A 177 17.36 18.86 25.84
C SER A 177 15.89 18.61 26.12
N ASP A 178 15.07 19.50 25.60
CA ASP A 178 13.62 19.35 25.50
C ASP A 178 13.34 18.12 24.62
N SER A 179 13.37 16.92 25.21
CA SER A 179 12.91 15.70 24.57
C SER A 179 12.09 14.92 25.58
N THR A 180 10.86 15.41 25.80
CA THR A 180 9.75 14.53 26.15
C THR A 180 9.85 13.25 25.30
N PRO A 181 9.87 12.05 25.90
CA PRO A 181 9.81 10.80 25.16
C PRO A 181 8.67 10.91 24.16
N ARG A 182 8.97 10.79 22.86
CA ARG A 182 7.90 10.79 21.85
C ARG A 182 6.95 9.65 22.24
N PRO A 183 5.64 9.91 22.35
CA PRO A 183 4.70 8.85 22.69
C PRO A 183 4.88 7.72 21.66
N ALA A 184 5.11 6.50 22.13
CA ALA A 184 4.93 5.34 21.29
C ALA A 184 3.45 5.35 20.86
N TRP A 185 3.21 5.36 19.55
CA TRP A 185 1.88 5.35 18.97
C TRP A 185 1.55 3.90 18.61
N PRO A 186 0.90 3.11 19.49
CA PRO A 186 0.63 1.71 19.21
C PRO A 186 -0.33 1.58 18.01
N LEU A 187 0.01 0.67 17.10
CA LEU A 187 -0.84 0.31 15.97
C LEU A 187 -1.81 -0.79 16.41
N LEU A 188 -3.11 -0.50 16.42
CA LEU A 188 -4.15 -1.45 16.83
C LEU A 188 -4.98 -1.87 15.62
N THR A 189 -5.47 -3.11 15.61
CA THR A 189 -6.44 -3.57 14.61
C THR A 189 -7.79 -2.90 14.87
N TRP A 190 -8.40 -2.37 13.82
CA TRP A 190 -9.72 -1.74 13.90
C TRP A 190 -10.82 -2.79 14.12
N ASN A 191 -11.75 -2.48 15.02
CA ASN A 191 -12.91 -3.29 15.33
C ASN A 191 -14.19 -2.52 14.98
N TYR A 192 -15.05 -3.15 14.18
CA TYR A 192 -16.30 -2.54 13.71
C TYR A 192 -17.22 -2.07 14.84
N ASP A 193 -17.39 -2.89 15.88
CA ASP A 193 -18.37 -2.65 16.94
C ASP A 193 -17.93 -1.54 17.89
N THR A 194 -16.63 -1.38 18.12
CA THR A 194 -16.09 -0.40 19.07
C THR A 194 -15.58 0.87 18.40
N ASP A 195 -15.00 0.79 17.21
CA ASP A 195 -14.18 1.87 16.66
C ASP A 195 -14.92 2.68 15.58
N LEU A 196 -16.02 2.16 15.03
CA LEU A 196 -16.78 2.83 13.96
C LEU A 196 -17.26 4.25 14.35
N PRO A 197 -17.79 4.51 15.57
CA PRO A 197 -18.24 5.86 15.92
C PRO A 197 -17.11 6.90 15.90
N GLU A 198 -15.95 6.57 16.46
CA GLU A 198 -14.80 7.48 16.50
C GLU A 198 -14.12 7.61 15.12
N THR A 199 -14.07 6.52 14.37
CA THR A 199 -13.54 6.51 12.99
C THR A 199 -14.40 7.37 12.07
N HIS A 200 -15.73 7.29 12.20
CA HIS A 200 -16.68 8.12 11.45
C HIS A 200 -16.51 9.61 11.79
N ALA A 201 -16.36 9.95 13.08
CA ALA A 201 -16.08 11.33 13.48
C ALA A 201 -14.73 11.84 12.93
N LEU A 202 -13.69 11.00 12.95
CA LEU A 202 -12.38 11.33 12.39
C LEU A 202 -12.44 11.53 10.87
N TRP A 203 -13.24 10.73 10.17
CA TRP A 203 -13.51 10.88 8.74
C TRP A 203 -14.17 12.23 8.42
N GLU A 204 -15.26 12.58 9.11
CA GLU A 204 -15.97 13.85 8.89
C GLU A 204 -15.10 15.07 9.22
N ALA A 205 -14.24 14.97 10.23
CA ALA A 205 -13.33 16.05 10.61
C ALA A 205 -12.17 16.23 9.60
N ALA A 206 -11.78 15.18 8.89
CA ALA A 206 -10.65 15.19 7.96
C ALA A 206 -11.02 15.55 6.53
N PHE A 207 -12.20 15.12 6.07
CA PHE A 207 -12.64 15.31 4.69
C PHE A 207 -13.63 16.47 4.55
N PRO A 208 -13.63 17.17 3.40
CA PRO A 208 -14.70 18.09 3.02
C PRO A 208 -16.08 17.43 3.06
N SER A 209 -17.13 18.23 3.30
CA SER A 209 -18.51 17.73 3.45
C SER A 209 -19.02 16.90 2.28
N LYS A 210 -18.52 17.15 1.06
CA LYS A 210 -18.88 16.36 -0.13
C LYS A 210 -18.49 14.88 -0.04
N PHE A 211 -17.51 14.53 0.79
CA PHE A 211 -17.07 13.16 1.04
C PHE A 211 -17.61 12.61 2.37
N HIS A 212 -18.53 13.31 3.03
CA HIS A 212 -19.16 12.80 4.25
C HIS A 212 -20.13 11.66 3.89
N LEU A 213 -20.06 10.60 4.68
CA LEU A 213 -20.93 9.44 4.56
C LEU A 213 -21.67 9.27 5.88
N SER A 214 -22.89 8.72 5.82
CA SER A 214 -23.56 8.29 7.05
C SER A 214 -22.71 7.21 7.74
N ARG A 215 -22.78 7.12 9.07
CA ARG A 215 -22.05 6.10 9.83
C ARG A 215 -22.36 4.69 9.35
N SER A 216 -23.62 4.40 9.00
CA SER A 216 -24.03 3.10 8.47
C SER A 216 -23.40 2.82 7.11
N THR A 217 -23.40 3.80 6.20
CA THR A 217 -22.80 3.66 4.86
C THR A 217 -21.28 3.45 4.95
N LEU A 218 -20.59 4.27 5.75
CA LEU A 218 -19.15 4.09 5.98
C LEU A 218 -18.87 2.72 6.60
N GLY A 219 -19.64 2.33 7.61
CA GLY A 219 -19.52 1.04 8.26
C GLY A 219 -19.67 -0.14 7.29
N SER A 220 -20.65 -0.11 6.38
CA SER A 220 -20.84 -1.20 5.39
C SER A 220 -19.72 -1.29 4.36
N LEU A 221 -19.02 -0.19 4.09
CA LEU A 221 -17.86 -0.19 3.20
C LEU A 221 -16.62 -0.72 3.90
N LEU A 222 -16.42 -0.37 5.18
CA LEU A 222 -15.27 -0.82 5.96
C LEU A 222 -15.38 -2.29 6.38
N LYS A 223 -16.59 -2.77 6.71
CA LYS A 223 -16.80 -4.16 7.12
C LYS A 223 -16.82 -5.12 5.92
N ARG A 224 -15.65 -5.54 5.45
CA ARG A 224 -15.48 -6.55 4.38
C ARG A 224 -14.66 -7.74 4.85
N ASP A 225 -15.34 -8.75 5.36
CA ASP A 225 -14.71 -9.95 5.89
C ASP A 225 -13.80 -10.62 4.84
N GLY A 226 -12.58 -10.96 5.23
CA GLY A 226 -11.57 -11.61 4.38
C GLY A 226 -10.80 -10.68 3.43
N TYR A 227 -11.25 -9.44 3.24
CA TYR A 227 -10.63 -8.48 2.31
C TYR A 227 -10.21 -7.16 2.97
N ALA A 228 -10.76 -6.82 4.15
CA ALA A 228 -10.42 -5.60 4.89
C ALA A 228 -9.55 -5.89 6.11
N MET A 229 -8.52 -5.07 6.32
CA MET A 229 -7.67 -5.11 7.53
C MET A 229 -7.30 -3.69 7.96
N HIS A 230 -8.22 -3.00 8.62
CA HIS A 230 -8.02 -1.60 8.99
C HIS A 230 -7.26 -1.46 10.30
N TYR A 231 -6.63 -0.30 10.49
CA TYR A 231 -5.82 -0.02 11.68
C TYR A 231 -6.15 1.35 12.27
N ILE A 232 -6.04 1.46 13.59
CA ILE A 232 -6.19 2.71 14.32
C ILE A 232 -4.99 2.98 15.23
N VAL A 233 -4.87 4.24 15.64
CA VAL A 233 -3.98 4.69 16.69
C VAL A 233 -4.82 5.41 17.72
N ARG A 234 -4.66 5.03 18.99
CA ARG A 234 -5.30 5.70 20.13
C ARG A 234 -4.30 6.55 20.88
N GLU A 235 -4.73 7.70 21.37
CA GLU A 235 -3.90 8.52 22.26
C GLU A 235 -3.73 7.80 23.60
N PRO A 236 -2.50 7.58 24.10
CA PRO A 236 -2.27 6.80 25.32
C PRO A 236 -2.98 7.32 26.57
N GLN A 237 -3.28 8.61 26.63
CA GLN A 237 -3.86 9.26 27.81
C GLN A 237 -5.39 9.28 27.79
N SER A 238 -6.00 9.59 26.64
CA SER A 238 -7.45 9.72 26.50
C SER A 238 -8.12 8.48 25.89
N GLU A 239 -7.31 7.55 25.39
CA GLU A 239 -7.70 6.40 24.57
C GLU A 239 -8.49 6.75 23.30
N LYS A 240 -8.62 8.03 22.93
CA LYS A 240 -9.35 8.45 21.74
C LYS A 240 -8.63 8.04 20.47
N VAL A 241 -9.38 7.66 19.43
CA VAL A 241 -8.82 7.42 18.10
C VAL A 241 -8.28 8.73 17.53
N VAL A 242 -6.96 8.78 17.31
CA VAL A 242 -6.24 9.93 16.73
C VAL A 242 -5.65 9.65 15.36
N GLY A 243 -5.65 8.38 14.94
CA GLY A 243 -5.21 7.95 13.62
C GLY A 243 -6.00 6.76 13.11
N PHE A 244 -6.22 6.71 11.80
CA PHE A 244 -6.94 5.62 11.13
C PHE A 244 -6.34 5.35 9.75
N CYS A 245 -6.22 4.08 9.39
CA CYS A 245 -5.82 3.63 8.07
C CYS A 245 -6.79 2.55 7.56
N ALA A 246 -7.52 2.87 6.50
CA ALA A 246 -8.41 1.94 5.81
C ALA A 246 -7.63 1.17 4.74
N THR A 247 -7.82 -0.14 4.69
CA THR A 247 -7.13 -1.01 3.73
C THR A 247 -8.04 -2.09 3.16
N PHE A 248 -7.76 -2.50 1.94
CA PHE A 248 -8.44 -3.61 1.28
C PHE A 248 -7.45 -4.46 0.47
N THR A 249 -7.75 -5.73 0.27
CA THR A 249 -7.18 -6.58 -0.77
C THR A 249 -8.24 -6.93 -1.81
N THR A 250 -7.87 -6.98 -3.08
CA THR A 250 -8.79 -7.32 -4.17
C THR A 250 -8.06 -8.10 -5.25
N PHE A 251 -8.75 -8.99 -5.96
CA PHE A 251 -8.13 -9.70 -7.08
C PHE A 251 -7.88 -8.75 -8.26
N THR A 252 -6.74 -8.95 -8.93
CA THR A 252 -6.38 -8.14 -10.09
C THR A 252 -7.00 -8.65 -11.38
N ASP A 253 -7.29 -9.95 -11.45
CA ASP A 253 -7.84 -10.64 -12.63
C ASP A 253 -8.55 -11.95 -12.22
N SER A 254 -8.94 -12.73 -13.23
CA SER A 254 -9.65 -14.00 -13.06
C SER A 254 -8.80 -15.16 -12.50
N SER A 255 -7.50 -14.97 -12.23
CA SER A 255 -6.64 -16.08 -11.78
C SER A 255 -6.93 -16.51 -10.33
N GLY A 256 -7.46 -15.58 -9.51
CA GLY A 256 -7.74 -15.81 -8.11
C GLY A 256 -6.50 -15.96 -7.21
N ASP A 257 -5.30 -15.70 -7.73
CA ASP A 257 -4.03 -15.80 -6.98
C ASP A 257 -3.22 -14.49 -6.94
N ARG A 258 -3.63 -13.48 -7.72
CA ARG A 258 -3.02 -12.15 -7.77
C ARG A 258 -3.90 -11.11 -7.11
N LEU A 259 -3.33 -10.37 -6.17
CA LEU A 259 -3.99 -9.36 -5.36
C LEU A 259 -3.34 -7.99 -5.54
N ILE A 260 -4.17 -6.97 -5.33
CA ILE A 260 -3.75 -5.60 -5.09
C ILE A 260 -4.06 -5.23 -3.64
N GLY A 261 -3.05 -4.70 -2.93
CA GLY A 261 -3.20 -4.10 -1.61
C GLY A 261 -3.55 -2.62 -1.74
N SER A 262 -4.62 -2.20 -1.10
CA SER A 262 -5.12 -0.82 -1.14
C SER A 262 -4.89 -0.15 0.20
N ILE A 263 -4.26 1.03 0.20
CA ILE A 263 -4.33 1.99 1.30
C ILE A 263 -5.40 3.01 0.92
N ALA A 264 -6.65 2.71 1.30
CA ALA A 264 -7.82 3.45 0.85
C ALA A 264 -7.88 4.88 1.43
N ALA A 265 -7.48 5.04 2.68
CA ALA A 265 -7.36 6.33 3.34
C ALA A 265 -6.39 6.24 4.52
N ILE A 266 -5.61 7.31 4.75
CA ILE A 266 -4.85 7.53 5.99
C ILE A 266 -5.29 8.86 6.56
N ILE A 267 -5.75 8.84 7.81
CA ILE A 267 -6.27 10.01 8.50
C ILE A 267 -5.55 10.16 9.84
N VAL A 268 -5.13 11.38 10.16
CA VAL A 268 -4.59 11.75 11.46
C VAL A 268 -5.34 12.97 11.95
N HIS A 269 -5.83 12.91 13.19
CA HIS A 269 -6.53 14.00 13.84
C HIS A 269 -5.68 15.28 13.80
N ARG A 270 -6.28 16.42 13.48
CA ARG A 270 -5.58 17.69 13.21
C ARG A 270 -4.57 18.06 14.30
N ASP A 271 -4.97 17.96 15.57
CA ASP A 271 -4.14 18.32 16.72
C ASP A 271 -2.97 17.35 16.98
N PHE A 272 -2.97 16.20 16.30
CA PHE A 272 -1.97 15.13 16.41
C PHE A 272 -1.10 14.99 15.15
N GLN A 273 -1.31 15.83 14.14
CA GLN A 273 -0.46 15.89 12.96
C GLN A 273 0.96 16.38 13.31
N GLY A 274 1.94 16.04 12.47
CA GLY A 274 3.35 16.38 12.72
C GLY A 274 4.04 15.54 13.81
N ARG A 275 3.34 14.61 14.46
CA ARG A 275 3.87 13.76 15.56
C ARG A 275 4.35 12.37 15.13
N GLY A 276 4.46 12.12 13.83
CA GLY A 276 4.89 10.82 13.28
C GLY A 276 3.80 9.76 13.11
N ILE A 277 2.58 9.97 13.64
CA ILE A 277 1.47 9.01 13.56
C ILE A 277 1.18 8.58 12.12
N GLY A 278 1.02 9.54 11.20
CA GLY A 278 0.73 9.23 9.80
C GLY A 278 1.86 8.46 9.11
N ARG A 279 3.12 8.72 9.50
CA ARG A 279 4.29 8.00 8.97
C ARG A 279 4.21 6.54 9.40
N MET A 280 4.07 6.31 10.71
CA MET A 280 3.97 4.97 11.27
C MET A 280 2.79 4.20 10.68
N LEU A 281 1.59 4.81 10.65
CA LEU A 281 0.40 4.21 10.02
C LEU A 281 0.68 3.78 8.59
N HIS A 282 1.34 4.61 7.79
CA HIS A 282 1.63 4.27 6.41
C HIS A 282 2.67 3.17 6.28
N ASP A 283 3.82 3.32 6.95
CA ASP A 283 4.97 2.43 6.75
C ASP A 283 4.66 1.02 7.26
N GLU A 284 4.06 0.90 8.45
CA GLU A 284 3.64 -0.37 9.03
C GLU A 284 2.57 -1.06 8.19
N VAL A 285 1.54 -0.32 7.77
CA VAL A 285 0.42 -0.89 7.03
C VAL A 285 0.82 -1.27 5.59
N ALA A 286 1.64 -0.46 4.92
CA ALA A 286 2.21 -0.81 3.63
C ALA A 286 3.08 -2.07 3.72
N SER A 287 3.89 -2.21 4.78
CA SER A 287 4.67 -3.42 5.03
C SER A 287 3.77 -4.64 5.25
N LYS A 288 2.70 -4.50 6.05
CA LYS A 288 1.73 -5.58 6.27
C LYS A 288 1.03 -6.00 4.99
N LEU A 289 0.60 -5.06 4.14
CA LEU A 289 0.00 -5.36 2.84
C LEU A 289 0.98 -6.10 1.91
N ASN A 290 2.25 -5.68 1.87
CA ASN A 290 3.28 -6.33 1.05
C ASN A 290 3.51 -7.81 1.44
N LYS A 291 3.35 -8.13 2.73
CA LYS A 291 3.53 -9.50 3.24
C LYS A 291 2.34 -10.43 2.94
N ILE A 292 1.21 -9.92 2.44
CA ILE A 292 0.06 -10.75 2.11
C ILE A 292 0.36 -11.54 0.83
N ARG A 293 0.26 -12.86 0.92
CA ARG A 293 0.46 -13.75 -0.23
C ARG A 293 -0.44 -13.34 -1.40
N GLY A 294 0.18 -13.16 -2.57
CA GLY A 294 -0.51 -12.80 -3.81
C GLY A 294 -0.55 -11.30 -4.07
N VAL A 295 -0.28 -10.44 -3.08
CA VAL A 295 -0.16 -9.00 -3.30
C VAL A 295 1.11 -8.72 -4.09
N GLY A 296 0.95 -8.31 -5.34
CA GLY A 296 2.06 -7.86 -6.22
C GLY A 296 2.01 -6.38 -6.57
N ILE A 297 0.98 -5.67 -6.08
CA ILE A 297 0.76 -4.24 -6.30
C ILE A 297 0.22 -3.62 -5.00
N ILE A 298 0.75 -2.46 -4.61
CA ILE A 298 0.16 -1.62 -3.56
C ILE A 298 -0.25 -0.27 -4.15
N GLN A 299 -1.44 0.20 -3.82
CA GLN A 299 -1.99 1.48 -4.30
C GLN A 299 -2.41 2.42 -3.17
N LEU A 300 -2.45 3.71 -3.49
CA LEU A 300 -3.14 4.74 -2.71
C LEU A 300 -4.54 4.92 -3.28
N GLY A 301 -5.55 4.94 -2.41
CA GLY A 301 -6.94 4.74 -2.82
C GLY A 301 -7.31 3.26 -2.84
N SER A 302 -8.46 2.95 -3.42
CA SER A 302 -9.06 1.61 -3.38
C SER A 302 -9.79 1.29 -4.69
N THR A 303 -9.78 0.03 -5.09
CA THR A 303 -10.53 -0.47 -6.26
C THR A 303 -12.02 -0.56 -5.93
N PHE A 304 -12.40 -1.54 -5.10
CA PHE A 304 -13.73 -1.82 -4.58
C PHE A 304 -13.60 -2.49 -3.21
N PRO A 305 -14.29 -2.01 -2.15
CA PRO A 305 -15.10 -0.79 -2.12
C PRO A 305 -14.26 0.44 -2.40
N ARG A 306 -14.80 1.40 -3.17
CA ARG A 306 -14.08 2.59 -3.63
C ARG A 306 -14.37 3.77 -2.72
N LEU A 307 -13.60 3.86 -1.63
CA LEU A 307 -13.68 5.01 -0.73
C LEU A 307 -13.07 6.26 -1.34
N LEU A 308 -11.95 6.14 -2.05
CA LEU A 308 -11.33 7.18 -2.85
C LEU A 308 -10.66 6.46 -4.02
N TYR A 309 -10.71 7.03 -5.22
CA TYR A 309 -10.03 6.42 -6.37
C TYR A 309 -8.50 6.46 -6.18
N GLY A 310 -8.00 7.58 -5.67
CA GLY A 310 -6.60 7.84 -5.41
C GLY A 310 -6.43 9.03 -4.48
N LEU A 311 -5.34 9.79 -4.64
CA LEU A 311 -5.11 10.99 -3.84
C LEU A 311 -5.99 12.17 -4.33
N PRO A 312 -6.93 12.71 -3.53
CA PRO A 312 -7.85 13.75 -3.97
C PRO A 312 -7.15 15.09 -4.26
N ALA A 313 -7.46 15.72 -5.38
CA ALA A 313 -6.93 17.03 -5.78
C ALA A 313 -7.91 18.19 -5.48
N PRO A 314 -7.41 19.40 -5.17
CA PRO A 314 -5.99 19.74 -4.97
C PRO A 314 -5.45 19.15 -3.66
N VAL A 315 -4.36 18.39 -3.76
CA VAL A 315 -3.77 17.62 -2.65
C VAL A 315 -2.91 18.55 -1.78
N SER A 316 -3.23 18.72 -0.49
CA SER A 316 -2.35 19.46 0.44
C SER A 316 -1.10 18.67 0.85
N ASN A 317 -1.12 17.34 0.68
CA ASN A 317 -0.13 16.39 1.22
C ASN A 317 0.66 15.63 0.13
N ALA A 318 0.66 16.08 -1.14
CA ALA A 318 1.34 15.37 -2.22
C ALA A 318 2.84 15.15 -1.91
N GLU A 319 3.49 16.17 -1.37
CA GLU A 319 4.90 16.12 -0.95
C GLU A 319 5.16 15.06 0.14
N TRP A 320 4.18 14.82 1.01
CA TRP A 320 4.30 13.82 2.06
C TRP A 320 4.35 12.40 1.48
N PHE A 321 3.59 12.13 0.42
CA PHE A 321 3.61 10.85 -0.27
C PHE A 321 4.85 10.70 -1.18
N THR A 322 5.26 11.75 -1.91
CA THR A 322 6.47 11.67 -2.76
C THR A 322 7.74 11.39 -1.94
N LYS A 323 7.86 11.99 -0.74
CA LYS A 323 8.93 11.69 0.22
C LYS A 323 8.94 10.25 0.75
N ARG A 324 7.92 9.45 0.42
CA ARG A 324 7.79 8.02 0.77
C ARG A 324 7.85 7.11 -0.45
N GLY A 325 8.33 7.63 -1.58
CA GLY A 325 8.55 6.87 -2.80
C GLY A 325 7.31 6.69 -3.67
N TRP A 326 6.23 7.45 -3.43
CA TRP A 326 5.08 7.48 -4.33
C TRP A 326 5.30 8.47 -5.46
N ASN A 327 5.32 8.00 -6.70
CA ASN A 327 5.47 8.87 -7.86
C ASN A 327 4.11 9.50 -8.22
N LEU A 328 4.03 10.84 -8.24
CA LEU A 328 2.78 11.59 -8.47
C LEU A 328 2.82 12.53 -9.68
N ASN A 329 3.93 12.52 -10.43
CA ASN A 329 4.26 13.56 -11.39
C ASN A 329 4.34 13.07 -12.83
N GLU A 330 4.04 11.79 -13.08
CA GLU A 330 4.06 11.23 -14.44
C GLU A 330 2.63 10.95 -14.93
N LEU A 331 2.47 11.01 -16.25
CA LEU A 331 1.21 10.67 -16.93
C LEU A 331 1.08 9.15 -17.18
N THR A 332 2.07 8.36 -16.77
CA THR A 332 2.09 6.90 -16.89
C THR A 332 1.13 6.26 -15.87
N PRO A 333 0.58 5.06 -16.15
CA PRO A 333 -0.32 4.39 -15.21
C PRO A 333 0.35 4.19 -13.86
N GLY A 334 -0.34 4.52 -12.76
CA GLY A 334 0.16 4.35 -11.39
C GLY A 334 1.14 5.41 -10.88
N ASN A 335 1.47 6.44 -11.68
CA ASN A 335 2.46 7.45 -11.28
C ASN A 335 1.88 8.87 -11.16
N GLY A 336 0.60 8.97 -10.77
CA GLY A 336 -0.08 10.25 -10.56
C GLY A 336 -0.98 10.69 -11.71
N ARG A 337 -1.35 9.78 -12.61
CA ARG A 337 -2.31 10.04 -13.68
C ARG A 337 -3.62 10.61 -13.12
N ARG A 338 -4.14 11.64 -13.78
CA ARG A 338 -5.40 12.29 -13.41
C ARG A 338 -6.59 11.35 -13.65
N VAL A 339 -7.46 11.24 -12.66
CA VAL A 339 -8.70 10.46 -12.70
C VAL A 339 -9.83 11.28 -12.10
N ILE A 340 -11.00 11.24 -12.73
CA ILE A 340 -12.14 12.06 -12.32
C ILE A 340 -13.43 11.27 -12.17
N ASP A 341 -14.11 11.60 -11.08
CA ASP A 341 -15.51 11.28 -10.86
C ASP A 341 -16.37 12.42 -11.41
N TRP A 342 -17.37 12.08 -12.19
CA TRP A 342 -18.25 13.02 -12.87
C TRP A 342 -19.69 12.92 -12.37
N ILE A 343 -20.41 14.03 -12.43
CA ILE A 343 -21.86 14.07 -12.19
C ILE A 343 -22.57 14.75 -13.36
N LEU A 344 -23.67 14.14 -13.81
CA LEU A 344 -24.60 14.72 -14.75
C LEU A 344 -25.99 14.79 -14.13
N ARG A 345 -26.64 15.96 -14.20
CA ARG A 345 -28.07 16.11 -13.92
C ARG A 345 -28.83 16.15 -15.24
N PHE A 346 -29.84 15.30 -15.37
CA PHE A 346 -30.55 15.12 -16.65
C PHE A 346 -31.38 16.34 -17.04
N ALA A 347 -31.90 17.09 -16.05
CA ALA A 347 -32.71 18.27 -16.28
C ALA A 347 -31.92 19.42 -16.92
N ASP A 348 -30.61 19.50 -16.63
CA ASP A 348 -29.76 20.63 -17.05
C ASP A 348 -29.32 20.49 -18.52
N HIS A 349 -29.38 19.27 -19.06
CA HIS A 349 -28.84 18.96 -20.39
C HIS A 349 -29.77 18.01 -21.16
N PRO A 350 -30.42 18.46 -22.26
CA PRO A 350 -31.24 17.58 -23.09
C PRO A 350 -30.41 16.47 -23.73
N VAL A 351 -31.06 15.35 -24.07
CA VAL A 351 -30.39 14.24 -24.77
C VAL A 351 -30.03 14.69 -26.19
N PRO A 352 -28.76 14.61 -26.61
CA PRO A 352 -28.36 14.94 -27.98
C PRO A 352 -28.91 13.91 -28.96
N ASP A 353 -29.38 14.37 -30.12
CA ASP A 353 -29.80 13.51 -31.22
C ASP A 353 -28.56 13.03 -32.00
N LEU A 354 -28.23 11.75 -31.84
CA LEU A 354 -27.08 11.12 -32.49
C LEU A 354 -27.55 9.97 -33.38
N ALA A 355 -27.12 9.97 -34.65
CA ALA A 355 -27.33 8.83 -35.53
C ALA A 355 -26.71 7.56 -34.93
N SER A 356 -27.35 6.41 -35.12
CA SER A 356 -26.92 5.11 -34.55
C SER A 356 -25.49 4.74 -34.94
N ALA A 357 -25.02 5.17 -36.12
CA ALA A 357 -23.70 4.86 -36.65
C ALA A 357 -23.40 3.35 -36.69
N GLY A 358 -24.44 2.52 -36.88
CA GLY A 358 -24.33 1.05 -36.88
C GLY A 358 -24.21 0.41 -35.48
N LEU A 359 -24.26 1.21 -34.42
CA LEU A 359 -24.20 0.76 -33.04
C LEU A 359 -25.61 0.60 -32.45
N SER A 360 -25.77 -0.43 -31.62
CA SER A 360 -26.96 -0.62 -30.80
C SER A 360 -26.56 -0.83 -29.34
N PHE A 361 -27.40 -0.37 -28.41
CA PHE A 361 -27.15 -0.48 -26.98
C PHE A 361 -28.40 -1.04 -26.30
N ARG A 362 -28.20 -2.01 -25.41
CA ARG A 362 -29.29 -2.69 -24.69
C ARG A 362 -28.82 -3.26 -23.36
N PRO A 363 -29.75 -3.60 -22.45
CA PRO A 363 -29.44 -4.45 -21.31
C PRO A 363 -28.79 -5.77 -21.75
N CYS A 364 -27.86 -6.22 -20.94
CA CYS A 364 -27.14 -7.48 -21.11
C CYS A 364 -28.10 -8.67 -21.02
N GLN A 365 -27.85 -9.68 -21.84
CA GLN A 365 -28.59 -10.93 -21.89
C GLN A 365 -27.67 -12.10 -21.56
N LEU A 366 -28.25 -13.27 -21.25
CA LEU A 366 -27.48 -14.46 -20.90
C LEU A 366 -26.48 -14.87 -22.00
N SER A 367 -26.83 -14.64 -23.28
CA SER A 367 -25.94 -14.89 -24.42
C SER A 367 -24.69 -14.00 -24.44
N ASP A 368 -24.72 -12.87 -23.76
CA ASP A 368 -23.60 -11.92 -23.73
C ASP A 368 -22.62 -12.23 -22.58
N TYR A 369 -23.02 -13.06 -21.62
CA TYR A 369 -22.29 -13.32 -20.37
C TYR A 369 -20.81 -13.59 -20.60
N GLN A 370 -20.51 -14.59 -21.43
CA GLN A 370 -19.13 -15.01 -21.66
C GLN A 370 -18.32 -13.88 -22.32
N HIS A 371 -18.89 -13.20 -23.30
CA HIS A 371 -18.23 -12.10 -24.01
C HIS A 371 -17.94 -10.90 -23.11
N VAL A 372 -18.86 -10.54 -22.21
CA VAL A 372 -18.68 -9.43 -21.25
C VAL A 372 -17.55 -9.75 -20.27
N VAL A 373 -17.56 -10.94 -19.68
CA VAL A 373 -16.56 -11.36 -18.69
C VAL A 373 -15.18 -11.48 -19.32
N GLU A 374 -15.08 -12.05 -20.52
CA GLU A 374 -13.82 -12.14 -21.26
C GLU A 374 -13.27 -10.75 -21.64
N MET A 375 -14.14 -9.86 -22.14
CA MET A 375 -13.75 -8.49 -22.46
C MET A 375 -13.26 -7.75 -21.20
N ALA A 376 -13.99 -7.83 -20.09
CA ALA A 376 -13.60 -7.22 -18.83
C ALA A 376 -12.25 -7.73 -18.33
N ASN A 377 -12.02 -9.05 -18.35
CA ASN A 377 -10.76 -9.64 -17.94
C ASN A 377 -9.58 -9.14 -18.79
N LYS A 378 -9.76 -9.12 -20.11
CA LYS A 378 -8.73 -8.67 -21.06
C LYS A 378 -8.37 -7.19 -20.85
N GLU A 379 -9.38 -6.33 -20.73
CA GLU A 379 -9.14 -4.89 -20.52
C GLU A 379 -8.59 -4.60 -19.13
N SER A 380 -9.00 -5.33 -18.08
CA SER A 380 -8.40 -5.27 -16.73
C SER A 380 -6.89 -5.50 -16.77
N GLN A 381 -6.44 -6.54 -17.47
CA GLN A 381 -5.02 -6.86 -17.60
C GLN A 381 -4.27 -5.83 -18.46
N LYS A 382 -4.86 -5.40 -19.58
CA LYS A 382 -4.21 -4.48 -20.54
C LYS A 382 -4.06 -3.07 -19.99
N ARG A 383 -5.06 -2.56 -19.26
CA ARG A 383 -5.13 -1.15 -18.83
C ARG A 383 -4.89 -0.92 -17.35
N PHE A 384 -4.60 -1.96 -16.57
CA PHE A 384 -4.50 -1.86 -15.12
C PHE A 384 -5.79 -1.28 -14.51
N VAL A 385 -6.96 -1.67 -15.05
CA VAL A 385 -8.29 -1.34 -14.47
C VAL A 385 -8.68 -2.47 -13.51
N PHE A 386 -8.04 -2.46 -12.34
CA PHE A 386 -8.15 -3.51 -11.33
C PHE A 386 -9.57 -3.62 -10.76
N GLY A 387 -10.03 -4.84 -10.51
CA GLY A 387 -11.34 -5.13 -9.91
C GLY A 387 -12.54 -5.05 -10.86
N TRP A 388 -12.38 -4.65 -12.13
CA TRP A 388 -13.49 -4.66 -13.10
C TRP A 388 -13.99 -6.06 -13.38
N TYR A 389 -13.07 -7.03 -13.59
CA TYR A 389 -13.45 -8.44 -13.72
C TYR A 389 -14.35 -8.89 -12.57
N ASP A 390 -13.94 -8.66 -11.32
CA ASP A 390 -14.71 -9.03 -10.14
C ASP A 390 -16.09 -8.35 -10.10
N GLN A 391 -16.18 -7.07 -10.46
CA GLN A 391 -17.46 -6.35 -10.49
C GLN A 391 -18.40 -6.90 -11.57
N TYR A 392 -17.89 -7.15 -12.77
CA TYR A 392 -18.67 -7.75 -13.84
C TYR A 392 -19.11 -9.15 -13.44
N ALA A 393 -18.21 -10.01 -12.95
CA ALA A 393 -18.54 -11.36 -12.50
C ALA A 393 -19.63 -11.33 -11.41
N LYS A 394 -19.43 -10.56 -10.33
CA LYS A 394 -20.42 -10.42 -9.24
C LYS A 394 -21.77 -9.91 -9.72
N THR A 395 -21.79 -8.95 -10.64
CA THR A 395 -23.04 -8.38 -11.17
C THR A 395 -23.75 -9.37 -12.07
N MET A 396 -23.02 -10.04 -12.95
CA MET A 396 -23.56 -11.01 -13.89
C MET A 396 -24.02 -12.32 -13.22
N ASP A 397 -23.36 -12.74 -12.13
CA ASP A 397 -23.73 -13.90 -11.30
C ASP A 397 -24.90 -13.62 -10.34
N SER A 398 -25.44 -12.40 -10.36
CA SER A 398 -26.52 -11.96 -9.47
C SER A 398 -27.80 -11.67 -10.26
N SER A 399 -28.87 -11.27 -9.55
CA SER A 399 -30.12 -10.81 -10.17
C SER A 399 -29.99 -9.47 -10.91
N TYR A 400 -28.81 -8.82 -10.89
CA TYR A 400 -28.56 -7.50 -11.46
C TYR A 400 -27.89 -7.54 -12.85
N MET A 401 -27.86 -8.69 -13.54
CA MET A 401 -27.30 -8.82 -14.90
C MET A 401 -27.85 -7.77 -15.88
N ASN A 402 -29.15 -7.45 -15.79
CA ASN A 402 -29.81 -6.46 -16.65
C ASN A 402 -29.39 -5.01 -16.37
N ASP A 403 -28.60 -4.77 -15.32
CA ASP A 403 -28.02 -3.45 -15.03
C ASP A 403 -26.72 -3.24 -15.81
N VAL A 404 -26.16 -4.28 -16.42
CA VAL A 404 -25.09 -4.17 -17.41
C VAL A 404 -25.68 -3.75 -18.74
N ILE A 405 -25.18 -2.65 -19.31
CA ILE A 405 -25.53 -2.18 -20.64
C ILE A 405 -24.43 -2.59 -21.60
N VAL A 406 -24.78 -3.30 -22.67
CA VAL A 406 -23.85 -3.73 -23.72
C VAL A 406 -24.04 -2.89 -24.99
N GLY A 407 -22.92 -2.57 -25.64
CA GLY A 407 -22.87 -1.93 -26.95
C GLY A 407 -22.44 -2.93 -28.01
N LEU A 408 -23.20 -3.01 -29.10
CA LEU A 408 -23.01 -3.96 -30.19
C LEU A 408 -22.86 -3.25 -31.53
N GLU A 409 -21.97 -3.75 -32.38
CA GLU A 409 -21.88 -3.43 -33.81
C GLU A 409 -22.29 -4.67 -34.61
N GLY A 410 -23.54 -4.69 -35.09
CA GLY A 410 -24.18 -5.96 -35.49
C GLY A 410 -24.34 -6.88 -34.28
N ASP A 411 -23.81 -8.10 -34.37
CA ASP A 411 -23.79 -9.08 -33.27
C ASP A 411 -22.50 -9.01 -32.42
N ASN A 412 -21.54 -8.15 -32.80
CA ASN A 412 -20.24 -8.07 -32.13
C ASN A 412 -20.31 -7.16 -30.91
N LEU A 413 -19.95 -7.68 -29.74
CA LEU A 413 -19.82 -6.90 -28.51
C LEU A 413 -18.58 -5.99 -28.56
N VAL A 414 -18.80 -4.69 -28.48
CA VAL A 414 -17.76 -3.65 -28.59
C VAL A 414 -17.62 -2.81 -27.32
N ALA A 415 -18.65 -2.77 -26.47
CA ALA A 415 -18.59 -2.05 -25.21
C ALA A 415 -19.52 -2.63 -24.14
N ALA A 416 -19.24 -2.33 -22.88
CA ALA A 416 -20.12 -2.61 -21.75
C ALA A 416 -19.93 -1.56 -20.64
N ALA A 417 -20.97 -1.30 -19.85
CA ALA A 417 -20.88 -0.54 -18.61
C ALA A 417 -21.88 -1.10 -17.59
N ILE A 418 -21.59 -0.91 -16.29
CA ILE A 418 -22.50 -1.31 -15.21
C ILE A 418 -23.25 -0.07 -14.75
N THR A 419 -24.56 -0.03 -14.94
CA THR A 419 -25.44 0.92 -14.25
C THR A 419 -25.78 0.39 -12.87
N TYR A 420 -26.01 1.27 -11.89
CA TYR A 420 -26.41 0.85 -10.55
C TYR A 420 -27.23 1.91 -9.86
N PHE A 421 -28.01 1.49 -8.86
CA PHE A 421 -29.01 2.34 -8.21
C PHE A 421 -28.76 2.38 -6.69
N PRO A 422 -28.96 3.53 -6.04
CA PRO A 422 -28.89 3.62 -4.59
C PRO A 422 -29.84 2.61 -3.92
N ASN A 423 -29.38 1.98 -2.83
CA ASN A 423 -30.19 1.14 -1.94
C ASN A 423 -30.93 -0.05 -2.58
N ASN A 424 -30.61 -0.44 -3.81
CA ASN A 424 -31.27 -1.56 -4.48
C ASN A 424 -30.59 -2.91 -4.24
N GLY A 425 -29.45 -2.95 -3.55
CA GLY A 425 -28.65 -4.16 -3.29
C GLY A 425 -27.65 -4.54 -4.39
N SER A 426 -27.50 -3.72 -5.43
CA SER A 426 -26.53 -3.98 -6.52
C SER A 426 -25.08 -4.05 -6.02
N PRO A 427 -24.23 -4.93 -6.57
CA PRO A 427 -22.83 -5.04 -6.18
C PRO A 427 -22.06 -3.71 -6.28
N CYS A 428 -22.20 -2.99 -7.41
CA CYS A 428 -21.56 -1.69 -7.57
C CYS A 428 -22.10 -0.64 -6.59
N GLY A 429 -23.41 -0.62 -6.30
CA GLY A 429 -24.01 0.29 -5.32
C GLY A 429 -23.56 0.01 -3.89
N ALA A 430 -23.19 -1.24 -3.57
CA ALA A 430 -22.59 -1.59 -2.29
C ALA A 430 -21.12 -1.14 -2.17
N ASP A 431 -20.42 -0.99 -3.29
CA ASP A 431 -18.98 -0.69 -3.35
C ASP A 431 -18.67 0.79 -3.63
N ILE A 432 -19.57 1.54 -4.26
CA ILE A 432 -19.39 2.95 -4.60
C ILE A 432 -20.48 3.79 -3.93
N PRO A 433 -20.15 4.55 -2.87
CA PRO A 433 -21.16 5.22 -2.04
C PRO A 433 -21.56 6.61 -2.53
N TRP A 434 -20.95 7.12 -3.60
CA TRP A 434 -21.12 8.51 -3.99
C TRP A 434 -22.49 8.86 -4.56
N PRO A 435 -23.13 8.03 -5.40
CA PRO A 435 -24.49 8.34 -5.86
C PRO A 435 -25.44 8.54 -4.68
N ILE A 436 -25.46 7.61 -3.72
CA ILE A 436 -26.31 7.69 -2.52
C ILE A 436 -25.95 8.88 -1.61
N ALA A 437 -24.67 9.27 -1.52
CA ALA A 437 -24.23 10.43 -0.75
C ALA A 437 -24.66 11.76 -1.40
N ILE A 438 -24.72 11.82 -2.73
CA ILE A 438 -25.16 13.00 -3.48
C ILE A 438 -26.68 13.15 -3.42
N GLY A 439 -27.42 12.05 -3.62
CA GLY A 439 -28.88 12.05 -3.62
C GLY A 439 -29.48 10.67 -3.91
N GLN A 440 -30.61 10.34 -3.29
CA GLN A 440 -31.31 9.06 -3.51
C GLN A 440 -31.84 8.89 -4.95
N ASP A 441 -31.91 9.98 -5.70
CA ASP A 441 -32.37 10.10 -7.08
C ASP A 441 -31.20 10.13 -8.09
N ILE A 442 -29.97 9.91 -7.65
CA ILE A 442 -28.78 9.83 -8.50
C ILE A 442 -28.38 8.37 -8.71
N GLY A 443 -28.38 7.94 -9.97
CA GLY A 443 -27.85 6.63 -10.36
C GLY A 443 -26.34 6.65 -10.54
N GLY A 444 -25.73 5.47 -10.67
CA GLY A 444 -24.31 5.31 -10.93
C GLY A 444 -24.02 4.59 -12.23
N VAL A 445 -22.86 4.85 -12.82
CA VAL A 445 -22.29 4.14 -13.97
C VAL A 445 -20.82 3.86 -13.69
N SER A 446 -20.43 2.59 -13.68
CA SER A 446 -19.06 2.13 -13.43
C SER A 446 -18.57 1.19 -14.52
N CYS A 447 -17.28 0.85 -14.45
CA CYS A 447 -16.63 -0.19 -15.26
C CYS A 447 -16.83 -0.03 -16.77
N ILE A 448 -16.82 1.21 -17.29
CA ILE A 448 -17.02 1.51 -18.71
C ILE A 448 -15.91 0.88 -19.55
N CYS A 449 -16.22 -0.25 -20.18
CA CYS A 449 -15.30 -1.08 -20.92
C CYS A 449 -15.57 -0.94 -22.42
N ILE A 450 -14.57 -0.56 -23.20
CA ILE A 450 -14.66 -0.42 -24.66
C ILE A 450 -13.52 -1.21 -25.27
N LYS A 451 -13.87 -2.17 -26.12
CA LYS A 451 -12.92 -3.03 -26.82
C LYS A 451 -12.02 -2.19 -27.73
N ASP A 452 -10.72 -2.43 -27.63
CA ASP A 452 -9.70 -1.61 -28.32
C ASP A 452 -8.66 -2.49 -29.01
N ASP A 453 -9.17 -3.53 -29.69
CA ASP A 453 -8.36 -4.51 -30.42
C ASP A 453 -8.20 -4.16 -31.90
N ASP A 454 -9.02 -3.24 -32.41
CA ASP A 454 -9.06 -2.82 -33.80
C ASP A 454 -8.60 -1.35 -33.90
N PRO A 455 -7.61 -1.01 -34.76
CA PRO A 455 -7.21 0.37 -35.03
C PRO A 455 -8.39 1.31 -35.38
N ASP A 456 -9.44 0.79 -36.01
CA ASP A 456 -10.64 1.59 -36.34
C ASP A 456 -11.50 1.91 -35.11
N MET A 457 -11.43 1.08 -34.06
CA MET A 457 -12.10 1.34 -32.78
C MET A 457 -11.39 2.42 -31.96
N VAL A 458 -10.05 2.52 -32.04
CA VAL A 458 -9.29 3.60 -31.41
C VAL A 458 -9.83 4.96 -31.84
N ASN A 459 -10.09 5.13 -33.15
CA ASN A 459 -10.57 6.38 -33.74
C ASN A 459 -12.06 6.67 -33.46
N ARG A 460 -12.84 5.67 -33.04
CA ARG A 460 -14.28 5.80 -32.74
C ARG A 460 -14.62 5.64 -31.26
N ARG A 461 -13.62 5.43 -30.39
CA ARG A 461 -13.77 5.17 -28.96
C ARG A 461 -14.68 6.18 -28.27
N ASP A 462 -14.46 7.48 -28.49
CA ASP A 462 -15.26 8.55 -27.89
C ASP A 462 -16.72 8.51 -28.36
N SER A 463 -16.92 8.22 -29.64
CA SER A 463 -18.24 8.07 -30.25
C SER A 463 -19.03 6.90 -29.65
N VAL A 464 -18.34 5.78 -29.37
CA VAL A 464 -18.90 4.60 -28.69
C VAL A 464 -19.17 4.90 -27.21
N ALA A 465 -18.21 5.51 -26.50
CA ALA A 465 -18.34 5.90 -25.10
C ALA A 465 -19.53 6.84 -24.88
N THR A 466 -19.66 7.86 -25.75
CA THR A 466 -20.77 8.82 -25.74
C THR A 466 -22.10 8.09 -25.81
N ARG A 467 -22.28 7.21 -26.80
CA ARG A 467 -23.56 6.50 -27.00
C ARG A 467 -23.85 5.50 -25.89
N LEU A 468 -22.82 4.84 -25.35
CA LEU A 468 -22.96 3.98 -24.18
C LEU A 468 -23.46 4.76 -22.97
N LEU A 469 -22.88 5.95 -22.70
CA LEU A 469 -23.33 6.83 -21.61
C LEU A 469 -24.75 7.34 -21.82
N LEU A 470 -25.16 7.62 -23.06
CA LEU A 470 -26.54 7.97 -23.36
C LEU A 470 -27.51 6.81 -23.11
N ALA A 471 -27.12 5.58 -23.46
CA ALA A 471 -27.91 4.38 -23.16
C ALA A 471 -27.99 4.13 -21.63
N CYS A 472 -26.90 4.37 -20.90
CA CYS A 472 -26.90 4.32 -19.43
C CYS A 472 -27.85 5.39 -18.84
N ARG A 473 -27.76 6.63 -19.33
CA ARG A 473 -28.67 7.73 -18.96
C ARG A 473 -30.13 7.35 -19.19
N GLN A 474 -30.45 6.81 -20.36
CA GLN A 474 -31.80 6.37 -20.69
C GLN A 474 -32.29 5.30 -19.69
N THR A 475 -31.47 4.29 -19.42
CA THR A 475 -31.79 3.21 -18.46
C THR A 475 -32.03 3.76 -17.06
N LEU A 476 -31.17 4.66 -16.58
CA LEU A 476 -31.30 5.30 -15.28
C LEU A 476 -32.57 6.17 -15.20
N SER A 477 -32.84 6.95 -16.26
CA SER A 477 -34.02 7.83 -16.36
C SER A 477 -35.33 7.05 -16.39
N GLU A 478 -35.40 5.95 -17.14
CA GLU A 478 -36.59 5.08 -17.20
C GLU A 478 -36.94 4.48 -15.85
N ARG A 479 -35.94 4.32 -14.97
CA ARG A 479 -36.10 3.83 -13.61
C ARG A 479 -36.16 4.96 -12.56
N GLY A 480 -36.39 6.19 -13.01
CA GLY A 480 -36.74 7.33 -12.15
C GLY A 480 -35.54 8.09 -11.57
N MET A 481 -34.31 7.85 -12.03
CA MET A 481 -33.17 8.68 -11.63
C MET A 481 -33.19 10.01 -12.36
N VAL A 482 -32.77 11.08 -11.68
CA VAL A 482 -32.71 12.45 -12.22
C VAL A 482 -31.30 12.87 -12.62
N GLY A 483 -30.31 12.04 -12.33
CA GLY A 483 -28.92 12.24 -12.69
C GLY A 483 -28.13 10.95 -12.63
N MET A 484 -26.88 11.02 -13.12
CA MET A 484 -25.93 9.92 -13.06
C MET A 484 -24.56 10.37 -12.60
N PHE A 485 -23.93 9.52 -11.81
CA PHE A 485 -22.56 9.64 -11.36
C PHE A 485 -21.69 8.63 -12.12
N VAL A 486 -20.57 9.07 -12.67
CA VAL A 486 -19.61 8.21 -13.38
C VAL A 486 -18.31 8.20 -12.61
N ASP A 487 -17.93 7.05 -12.06
CA ASP A 487 -16.71 6.93 -11.26
C ASP A 487 -15.46 6.69 -12.11
N GLY A 488 -14.35 7.30 -11.69
CA GLY A 488 -13.03 6.83 -12.06
C GLY A 488 -12.65 6.97 -13.53
N SER A 489 -13.18 7.98 -14.22
CA SER A 489 -12.84 8.25 -15.62
C SER A 489 -11.40 8.73 -15.73
N ARG A 490 -10.56 7.94 -16.41
CA ARG A 490 -9.18 8.30 -16.73
C ARG A 490 -9.17 9.14 -18.00
N SER A 491 -8.23 10.07 -18.13
CA SER A 491 -7.88 10.61 -19.45
C SER A 491 -7.03 9.57 -20.16
N ASP A 492 -7.58 8.85 -21.13
CA ASP A 492 -6.82 7.89 -21.91
C ASP A 492 -5.80 8.64 -22.81
N GLY A 493 -4.59 8.89 -22.32
CA GLY A 493 -3.46 9.42 -23.10
C GLY A 493 -2.86 8.43 -24.10
N ASN A 494 -3.48 7.27 -24.32
CA ASN A 494 -2.92 6.19 -25.15
C ASN A 494 -3.15 6.35 -26.66
N VAL A 495 -3.64 7.50 -27.13
CA VAL A 495 -3.65 7.81 -28.57
C VAL A 495 -2.23 8.17 -29.09
N LEU A 496 -1.25 8.40 -28.22
CA LEU A 496 -0.02 9.11 -28.61
C LEU A 496 1.28 8.42 -28.16
N GLN A 497 1.55 7.21 -28.68
CA GLN A 497 2.94 6.73 -28.77
C GLN A 497 3.60 7.02 -30.14
N SER A 498 2.93 7.74 -31.04
CA SER A 498 3.43 8.00 -32.40
C SER A 498 3.61 9.48 -32.79
N LEU A 499 3.28 10.47 -31.94
CA LEU A 499 3.38 11.89 -32.33
C LEU A 499 4.04 12.75 -31.23
N GLY A 500 4.85 13.71 -31.69
CA GLY A 500 5.83 14.44 -30.90
C GLY A 500 5.27 15.43 -29.87
N LYS A 501 6.18 15.94 -29.04
CA LYS A 501 5.90 16.69 -27.80
C LYS A 501 5.08 17.97 -27.92
N GLU A 502 4.93 18.57 -29.11
CA GLU A 502 4.20 19.83 -29.27
C GLU A 502 2.69 19.65 -29.57
N GLU A 503 2.23 18.45 -29.96
CA GLU A 503 0.80 18.12 -30.12
C GLU A 503 0.15 17.55 -28.84
N LEU A 504 0.95 17.32 -27.79
CA LEU A 504 0.53 16.72 -26.50
C LEU A 504 -0.57 17.51 -25.77
N LEU A 505 -0.68 18.82 -26.01
CA LEU A 505 -1.68 19.68 -25.36
C LEU A 505 -3.05 19.63 -26.06
N GLY A 506 -3.14 19.17 -27.32
CA GLY A 506 -4.38 19.18 -28.09
C GLY A 506 -5.27 17.95 -27.91
N PHE A 507 -4.72 16.81 -27.48
CA PHE A 507 -5.43 15.50 -27.49
C PHE A 507 -5.79 14.95 -26.11
N GLN A 508 -5.23 15.48 -25.01
CA GLN A 508 -5.75 15.24 -23.65
C GLN A 508 -7.20 15.74 -23.47
N GLN A 509 -7.76 16.40 -24.49
CA GLN A 509 -8.98 17.19 -24.46
C GLN A 509 -10.24 16.43 -24.89
N LEU A 510 -10.18 15.23 -25.50
CA LEU A 510 -11.32 14.66 -26.25
C LEU A 510 -12.34 13.83 -25.43
N GLN A 511 -11.90 12.96 -24.50
CA GLN A 511 -12.82 12.29 -23.57
C GLN A 511 -13.47 13.29 -22.60
N TRP A 512 -12.74 14.36 -22.26
CA TRP A 512 -13.21 15.50 -21.49
C TRP A 512 -14.20 16.32 -22.28
N LEU A 513 -13.92 16.57 -23.56
CA LEU A 513 -14.87 17.16 -24.49
C LEU A 513 -16.17 16.37 -24.52
N THR A 514 -16.10 15.04 -24.51
CA THR A 514 -17.30 14.18 -24.49
C THR A 514 -18.13 14.40 -23.21
N MET A 515 -17.48 14.44 -22.05
CA MET A 515 -18.14 14.71 -20.78
C MET A 515 -18.74 16.12 -20.74
N ASP A 516 -17.96 17.13 -21.16
CA ASP A 516 -18.40 18.53 -21.23
C ASP A 516 -19.55 18.71 -22.25
N LEU A 517 -19.48 18.06 -23.41
CA LEU A 517 -20.53 18.06 -24.45
C LEU A 517 -21.84 17.43 -23.95
N LEU A 518 -21.73 16.41 -23.10
CA LEU A 518 -22.87 15.78 -22.44
C LEU A 518 -23.36 16.56 -21.22
N GLY A 519 -22.64 17.59 -20.79
CA GLY A 519 -22.99 18.45 -19.66
C GLY A 519 -22.59 17.92 -18.29
N PHE A 520 -21.61 17.01 -18.25
CA PHE A 520 -21.07 16.55 -16.97
C PHE A 520 -20.29 17.66 -16.27
N CYS A 521 -20.40 17.69 -14.96
CA CYS A 521 -19.58 18.49 -14.07
C CYS A 521 -18.60 17.60 -13.32
N GLU A 522 -17.38 18.10 -13.11
CA GLU A 522 -16.39 17.45 -12.26
C GLU A 522 -16.92 17.39 -10.81
N TRP A 523 -16.97 16.19 -10.24
CA TRP A 523 -17.36 15.99 -8.84
C TRP A 523 -16.14 15.88 -7.92
N ALA A 524 -15.16 15.06 -8.32
CA ALA A 524 -13.88 14.95 -7.63
C ALA A 524 -12.77 14.55 -8.60
N GLU A 525 -11.60 15.16 -8.40
CA GLU A 525 -10.36 14.81 -9.07
C GLU A 525 -9.44 14.03 -8.14
N TYR A 526 -8.72 13.06 -8.70
CA TYR A 526 -7.71 12.28 -8.01
C TYR A 526 -6.45 12.11 -8.86
N LYS A 527 -5.34 11.85 -8.18
CA LYS A 527 -4.15 11.23 -8.75
C LYS A 527 -4.19 9.73 -8.48
N GLU A 528 -4.19 8.93 -9.54
CA GLU A 528 -4.03 7.47 -9.46
C GLU A 528 -2.57 7.11 -9.19
N VAL A 529 -2.34 6.30 -8.15
CA VAL A 529 -0.98 5.98 -7.71
C VAL A 529 -0.90 4.55 -7.21
N TRP A 530 0.02 3.77 -7.79
CA TRP A 530 0.32 2.41 -7.37
C TRP A 530 1.74 2.02 -7.76
N ARG A 531 2.30 1.04 -7.04
CA ARG A 531 3.62 0.46 -7.33
C ARG A 531 3.56 -1.06 -7.26
N LYS A 532 4.39 -1.71 -8.08
CA LYS A 532 4.63 -3.15 -7.95
C LYS A 532 5.47 -3.39 -6.70
N VAL A 533 5.23 -4.52 -6.04
CA VAL A 533 5.93 -4.93 -4.82
C VAL A 533 6.37 -6.37 -4.87
#